data_AF-A0A117PVD7-F1
#
_entry.id   AF-A0A117PVD7-F1
#
_cell.length_a   1.000
_cell.length_b   1.000
_cell.length_c   1.000
_cell.angle_alpha   90.00
_cell.angle_beta   90.00
_cell.angle_gamma   90.00
#
_symmetry.space_group_name_H-M   'P 1'
#
loop_
_entity.id
_entity.type
_entity.pdbx_description
1 polymer ?
#
loop_
_entity_poly.entity_id
_entity_poly.type
_entity_poly.pdbx_seq_one_letter_code
_entity_poly.pdbx_strand_id
1 'polypeptide(L)' 'MALTDITRTEVHKAIEEYDRLGRDAFLRHYGFGRARRYLLLHGGRHYDSKAIVGAAHGYVGACAYLRPA' A
#
# COMPACT_ATOMS: atom_id res chain seq x y z
N MET A 1 13.35 -10.23 -0.55
CA MET A 1 12.33 -10.08 0.52
C MET A 1 11.03 -10.66 0.00
N ALA A 2 10.33 -11.39 0.85
CA ALA A 2 9.10 -12.06 0.49
C ALA A 2 7.90 -11.30 1.06
N LEU A 3 6.72 -11.50 0.48
CA LEU A 3 5.46 -10.95 1.01
C LEU A 3 5.21 -11.38 2.47
N THR A 4 5.84 -12.46 2.93
CA THR A 4 5.79 -12.97 4.30
C THR A 4 6.42 -12.03 5.32
N ASP A 5 7.28 -11.13 4.86
CA ASP A 5 8.00 -10.18 5.73
C ASP A 5 7.16 -8.94 6.04
N ILE A 6 6.01 -8.76 5.36
CA ILE A 6 5.08 -7.66 5.62
C ILE A 6 4.30 -7.95 6.90
N THR A 7 4.56 -7.16 7.95
CA THR A 7 3.80 -7.24 9.19
C THR A 7 2.67 -6.20 9.22
N ARG A 8 1.82 -6.30 10.25
CA ARG A 8 0.73 -5.33 10.48
C ARG A 8 1.25 -3.89 10.58
N THR A 9 2.45 -3.70 11.10
CA THR A 9 3.06 -2.37 11.29
C THR A 9 3.28 -1.66 9.95
N GLU A 10 3.80 -2.37 8.96
CA GLU A 10 4.08 -1.81 7.63
C GLU A 10 2.79 -1.52 6.87
N VAL A 11 1.77 -2.38 7.04
CA VAL A 11 0.43 -2.14 6.50
C VAL A 11 -0.19 -0.88 7.11
N HIS A 12 -0.07 -0.68 8.42
CA HIS A 12 -0.57 0.52 9.08
C HIS A 12 0.17 1.79 8.58
N LYS A 13 1.50 1.75 8.43
CA LYS A 13 2.27 2.87 7.84
C LYS A 13 1.79 3.22 6.42
N ALA A 14 1.53 2.21 5.60
CA ALA A 14 1.00 2.41 4.25
C ALA A 14 -0.40 3.04 4.26
N ILE A 15 -1.26 2.66 5.21
CA ILE A 15 -2.59 3.26 5.39
C ILE A 15 -2.47 4.73 5.82
N GLU A 16 -1.60 5.05 6.78
CA GLU A 16 -1.36 6.42 7.24
C GLU A 16 -0.81 7.33 6.12
N GLU A 17 0.06 6.80 5.27
CA GLU A 17 0.53 7.52 4.08
C GLU A 17 -0.57 7.72 3.04
N TYR A 18 -1.38 6.68 2.77
CA TYR A 18 -2.53 6.78 1.89
C TYR A 18 -3.51 7.85 2.37
N ASP A 19 -3.73 7.96 3.68
CA ASP A 19 -4.58 8.97 4.28
C ASP A 19 -4.00 10.39 4.18
N ARG A 20 -2.68 10.53 4.33
CA ARG A 20 -1.99 11.83 4.20
C ARG A 20 -1.92 12.33 2.76
N LEU A 21 -1.60 11.45 1.80
CA LEU A 21 -1.47 11.81 0.39
C LEU A 21 -2.83 11.89 -0.32
N GLY A 22 -3.80 11.12 0.17
CA GLY A 22 -5.05 10.87 -0.53
C GLY A 22 -4.90 9.85 -1.65
N ARG A 23 -6.02 9.23 -2.02
CA ARG A 23 -6.08 8.07 -2.93
C ARG A 23 -5.34 8.29 -4.24
N ASP A 24 -5.68 9.33 -5.00
CA ASP A 24 -5.17 9.49 -6.36
C ASP A 24 -3.67 9.85 -6.39
N ALA A 25 -3.20 10.61 -5.40
CA ALA A 25 -1.78 10.95 -5.28
C ALA A 25 -0.97 9.72 -4.84
N PHE A 26 -1.48 8.94 -3.89
CA PHE A 26 -0.85 7.68 -3.46
C PHE A 26 -0.74 6.69 -4.62
N LEU A 27 -1.83 6.47 -5.35
CA LEU A 27 -1.85 5.59 -6.52
C LEU A 27 -0.84 6.04 -7.58
N ARG A 28 -0.75 7.34 -7.87
CA ARG A 28 0.25 7.88 -8.80
C ARG A 28 1.68 7.75 -8.29
N HIS A 29 1.92 7.99 -7.00
CA HIS A 29 3.25 7.91 -6.40
C HIS A 29 3.84 6.50 -6.53
N TYR A 30 3.01 5.49 -6.26
CA TYR A 30 3.41 4.09 -6.29
C TYR A 30 3.18 3.40 -7.66
N GLY A 31 2.56 4.08 -8.62
CA GLY A 31 2.26 3.51 -9.95
C GLY A 31 1.13 2.48 -9.95
N PHE A 32 0.23 2.51 -8.96
CA PHE A 32 -0.91 1.61 -8.87
C PHE A 32 -2.16 2.19 -9.52
N GLY A 33 -3.00 1.30 -10.06
CA GLY A 33 -4.37 1.65 -10.46
C GLY A 33 -5.37 1.45 -9.33
N ARG A 34 -6.52 2.12 -9.43
CA ARG A 34 -7.66 1.89 -8.53
C ARG A 34 -8.07 0.41 -8.55
N ALA A 35 -8.28 -0.17 -7.37
CA ALA A 35 -8.75 -1.53 -7.23
C ALA A 35 -10.20 -1.65 -7.72
N ARG A 36 -10.48 -2.74 -8.45
CA ARG A 36 -11.77 -2.96 -9.12
C ARG A 36 -12.65 -4.03 -8.48
N ARG A 37 -12.06 -4.90 -7.64
CA ARG A 37 -12.73 -6.10 -7.11
C ARG A 37 -12.57 -6.30 -5.62
N TYR A 38 -11.38 -6.02 -5.09
CA TYR A 38 -11.07 -6.22 -3.67
C TYR A 38 -10.57 -4.92 -3.08
N LEU A 39 -11.18 -4.53 -1.97
CA LEU A 39 -10.81 -3.36 -1.17
C LEU A 39 -10.49 -3.83 0.24
N LEU A 40 -9.48 -3.22 0.85
CA LEU A 40 -9.16 -3.41 2.25
C LEU A 40 -10.08 -2.50 3.08
N LEU A 41 -10.80 -3.05 4.04
CA LEU A 41 -11.59 -2.28 5.00
C LEU A 41 -10.79 -2.09 6.28
N HIS A 42 -10.52 -0.85 6.65
CA HIS A 42 -9.82 -0.51 7.89
C HIS A 42 -10.39 0.79 8.49
N GLY A 43 -10.77 0.77 9.77
CA GLY A 43 -11.34 1.96 10.44
C GLY A 43 -12.59 2.53 9.75
N GLY A 44 -13.42 1.68 9.13
CA GLY A 44 -14.61 2.10 8.39
C GLY A 44 -14.34 2.71 7.00
N ARG A 45 -13.09 2.71 6.53
CA ARG A 45 -12.69 3.25 5.22
C ARG A 45 -12.15 2.16 4.32
N HIS A 46 -12.35 2.35 3.00
CA HIS A 46 -11.90 1.43 1.98
C HIS A 46 -10.60 1.89 1.33
N TYR A 47 -9.67 0.94 1.17
CA TYR A 47 -8.36 1.17 0.58
C TYR A 47 -8.11 0.19 -0.57
N ASP A 48 -7.31 0.60 -1.54
CA ASP A 48 -6.93 -0.25 -2.67
C ASP A 48 -5.95 -1.34 -2.17
N SER A 49 -6.44 -2.58 -2.00
CA SER A 49 -5.71 -3.65 -1.28
C SER A 49 -4.31 -3.91 -1.84
N LYS A 50 -4.16 -3.86 -3.17
CA LYS A 50 -2.88 -4.07 -3.85
C LYS A 50 -1.91 -2.91 -3.66
N ALA A 51 -2.43 -1.69 -3.60
CA ALA A 51 -1.63 -0.50 -3.42
C ALA A 51 -1.08 -0.45 -1.98
N ILE A 52 -1.92 -0.78 -0.98
CA ILE A 52 -1.50 -0.84 0.42
C ILE A 52 -0.42 -1.91 0.62
N VAL A 53 -0.59 -3.12 0.09
CA VAL A 53 0.41 -4.19 0.23
C VAL A 53 1.71 -3.82 -0.49
N GLY A 54 1.63 -3.23 -1.69
CA GLY A 54 2.81 -2.79 -2.43
C GLY A 54 3.59 -1.69 -1.71
N ALA A 55 2.90 -0.73 -1.09
CA ALA A 55 3.54 0.29 -0.27
C ALA A 55 4.10 -0.29 1.04
N ALA A 56 3.36 -1.17 1.71
CA ALA A 56 3.80 -1.86 2.92
C ALA A 56 5.11 -2.63 2.69
N HIS A 57 5.26 -3.29 1.53
CA HIS A 57 6.51 -3.94 1.15
C HIS A 57 7.70 -2.97 1.11
N GLY A 58 7.48 -1.70 0.72
CA GLY A 58 8.52 -0.65 0.75
C GLY A 58 9.00 -0.29 2.16
N TYR A 59 8.22 -0.60 3.19
CA TYR A 59 8.53 -0.33 4.60
C TYR A 59 9.24 -1.49 5.33
N VAL A 60 9.27 -2.70 4.73
CA VAL A 60 9.81 -3.93 5.35
C VAL A 60 11.34 -3.92 5.45
N GLY A 61 12.04 -3.10 4.67
CA GLY A 61 13.49 -2.95 4.80
C GLY A 61 14.05 -1.97 3.78
N ALA A 62 15.07 -1.24 4.18
CA ALA A 62 15.68 -0.15 3.41
C ALA A 62 16.34 -0.64 2.11
N CYS A 63 15.58 -0.90 1.04
CA CYS A 63 15.94 -0.62 -0.36
C CYS A 63 14.81 -1.00 -1.33
N ALA A 64 14.44 -0.05 -2.18
CA ALA A 64 13.75 -0.17 -3.48
C ALA A 64 12.39 -0.90 -3.55
N TYR A 65 11.36 -0.06 -3.67
CA TYR A 65 9.99 -0.32 -4.15
C TYR A 65 9.88 -1.42 -5.22
N LEU A 66 8.93 -2.35 -5.02
CA LEU A 66 8.47 -3.27 -6.07
C LEU A 66 7.75 -2.46 -7.16
N ARG A 67 8.46 -2.20 -8.27
CA ARG A 67 7.81 -1.71 -9.50
C ARG A 67 7.16 -2.88 -10.23
N PRO A 68 5.88 -2.79 -10.63
CA PRO A 68 5.34 -3.74 -11.60
C PRO A 68 6.03 -3.54 -12.95
N ALA A 69 6.40 -4.64 -13.60
CA ALA A 69 6.82 -4.68 -15.00
C ALA A 69 5.63 -4.46 -15.94
#